data_AF-A0A535IY08-F1
#
_entry.id   AF-A0A535IY08-F1
#
_cell.length_a   1.000
_cell.length_b   1.000
_cell.length_c   1.000
_cell.angle_alpha   90.00
_cell.angle_beta   90.00
_cell.angle_gamma   90.00
#
_symmetry.space_group_name_H-M   'P 1'
#
loop_
_entity.id
_entity.type
_entity.pdbx_description
1 polymer ?
#
loop_
_entity_poly.entity_id
_entity_poly.type
_entity_poly.pdbx_seq_one_letter_code
_entity_poly.pdbx_strand_id
1 'polypeptide(L)'
;MALAEGGLVLVALALGKWLGAPPFAALEWSWRGLAWGIGATAPLLLALRWCLRTRVGPLVRLVRLAEERVAPVFAGSSGLELALVSLLAGVGEEALFRGVLQTALTEHLPVWGAIGLTAVVFGLVHWLSPAYAALATLLGAYLGLTYAASGNL
;
A
#
# COMPACT_ATOMS: atom_id res chain seq x y z
N MET A 1 -18.10 -0.22 5.71
CA MET A 1 -16.66 -0.41 5.45
C MET A 1 -16.05 0.67 4.58
N ALA A 2 -16.68 1.13 3.49
CA ALA A 2 -16.15 2.20 2.64
C ALA A 2 -15.78 3.52 3.37
N LEU A 3 -16.40 3.80 4.53
CA LEU A 3 -16.10 4.96 5.38
C LEU A 3 -14.69 4.92 6.01
N ALA A 4 -14.15 3.73 6.30
CA ALA A 4 -12.81 3.61 6.87
C ALA A 4 -11.72 3.94 5.83
N GLU A 5 -11.89 3.44 4.60
CA GLU A 5 -10.94 3.67 3.49
C GLU A 5 -10.99 5.11 2.96
N GLY A 6 -12.18 5.71 2.87
CA GLY A 6 -12.31 7.15 2.60
C GLY A 6 -11.64 8.02 3.68
N GLY A 7 -11.54 7.51 4.90
CA GLY A 7 -10.81 8.16 6.00
C GLY A 7 -9.31 8.30 5.71
N LEU A 8 -8.70 7.35 5.00
CA LEU A 8 -7.27 7.38 4.71
C LEU A 8 -6.90 8.52 3.76
N VAL A 9 -7.74 8.77 2.75
CA VAL A 9 -7.59 9.92 1.85
C VAL A 9 -7.70 11.24 2.63
N LEU A 10 -8.64 11.34 3.57
CA LEU A 10 -8.78 12.53 4.42
C LEU A 10 -7.55 12.74 5.31
N VAL A 11 -6.99 11.67 5.88
CA VAL A 11 -5.74 11.72 6.64
C VAL A 11 -4.59 12.17 5.76
N ALA A 12 -4.48 11.65 4.53
CA ALA A 12 -3.47 12.07 3.56
C ALA A 12 -3.60 13.57 3.23
N LEU A 13 -4.81 14.07 3.01
CA LEU A 13 -5.06 15.49 2.76
C LEU A 13 -4.67 16.37 3.95
N ALA A 14 -5.04 15.97 5.17
CA ALA A 14 -4.74 16.71 6.39
C ALA A 14 -3.23 16.75 6.69
N LEU A 15 -2.57 15.58 6.65
CA LEU A 15 -1.13 15.47 6.88
C LEU A 15 -0.34 16.13 5.75
N GLY A 16 -0.75 15.96 4.49
CA GLY A 16 -0.11 16.59 3.35
C GLY A 16 -0.14 18.11 3.44
N LYS A 17 -1.25 18.69 3.91
CA LYS A 17 -1.32 20.12 4.20
C LYS A 17 -0.36 20.54 5.32
N TRP A 18 -0.27 19.75 6.39
CA TRP A 18 0.58 20.06 7.55
C TRP A 18 2.08 19.94 7.23
N LEU A 19 2.45 18.94 6.44
CA LEU A 19 3.84 18.64 6.05
C LEU A 19 4.29 19.34 4.76
N GLY A 20 3.42 20.12 4.11
CA GLY A 20 3.74 20.78 2.85
C GLY A 20 3.88 19.85 1.64
N ALA A 21 3.39 18.60 1.74
CA ALA A 21 3.45 17.58 0.69
C ALA A 21 2.02 17.22 0.22
N PRO A 22 1.48 17.88 -0.82
CA PRO A 22 0.12 17.58 -1.28
C PRO A 22 0.04 16.14 -1.81
N PRO A 23 -0.91 15.30 -1.34
CA PRO A 23 -0.89 13.85 -1.56
C PRO A 23 -0.93 13.41 -3.02
N PHE A 24 -1.52 14.22 -3.89
CA PHE A 24 -1.70 13.91 -5.32
C PHE A 24 -0.84 14.80 -6.23
N ALA A 25 0.16 15.51 -5.69
CA ALA A 25 0.99 16.44 -6.46
C ALA A 25 1.73 15.76 -7.62
N ALA A 26 2.15 14.51 -7.42
CA ALA A 26 2.88 13.71 -8.43
C ALA A 26 1.96 12.82 -9.28
N LEU A 27 0.63 12.90 -9.13
CA LEU A 27 -0.29 12.08 -9.90
C LEU A 27 -0.46 12.65 -11.31
N GLU A 28 0.02 11.91 -12.31
CA GLU A 28 -0.11 12.28 -13.72
C GLU A 28 -0.83 11.19 -14.52
N TRP A 29 -1.92 11.58 -15.20
CA TRP A 29 -2.65 10.67 -16.09
C TRP A 29 -1.88 10.46 -17.39
N SER A 30 -1.22 9.31 -17.52
CA SER A 30 -0.45 8.96 -18.71
C SER A 30 -0.46 7.47 -19.00
N TRP A 31 -0.30 7.10 -20.27
CA TRP A 31 -0.15 5.69 -20.68
C TRP A 31 1.09 5.03 -20.08
N ARG A 32 2.15 5.81 -19.87
CA ARG A 32 3.36 5.34 -19.20
C ARG A 32 3.09 5.03 -17.72
N GLY A 33 2.34 5.90 -17.03
CA GLY A 33 1.89 5.64 -15.65
C GLY A 33 1.03 4.38 -15.55
N LEU A 34 0.07 4.23 -16.48
CA LEU A 34 -0.75 3.01 -16.56
C LEU A 34 0.10 1.75 -16.78
N ALA A 35 1.08 1.81 -17.69
CA ALA A 35 1.98 0.69 -17.94
C ALA A 35 2.84 0.34 -16.71
N TRP A 36 3.33 1.35 -15.98
CA TRP A 36 4.02 1.14 -14.70
C TRP A 36 3.10 0.49 -13.67
N GLY A 37 1.86 0.96 -13.51
CA GLY A 37 0.90 0.40 -12.56
C GLY A 37 0.56 -1.06 -12.87
N ILE A 38 0.26 -1.38 -14.13
CA ILE A 38 -0.01 -2.76 -14.57
C ILE A 38 1.24 -3.63 -14.37
N GLY A 39 2.40 -3.14 -14.80
CA GLY A 39 3.68 -3.85 -14.66
C GLY A 39 4.04 -4.10 -13.20
N ALA A 40 3.79 -3.13 -12.32
CA ALA A 40 4.06 -3.24 -10.89
C ALA A 40 3.09 -4.19 -10.16
N THR A 41 1.86 -4.35 -10.68
CA THR A 41 0.88 -5.28 -10.12
C THR A 41 1.26 -6.75 -10.35
N ALA A 42 1.92 -7.07 -11.47
CA ALA A 42 2.22 -8.46 -11.83
C ALA A 42 3.10 -9.20 -10.79
N PRO A 43 4.23 -8.65 -10.30
CA PRO A 43 5.01 -9.26 -9.22
C PRO A 43 4.19 -9.48 -7.94
N LEU A 44 3.26 -8.57 -7.62
CA LEU A 44 2.41 -8.69 -6.43
C LEU A 44 1.42 -9.84 -6.54
N LEU A 45 0.83 -10.04 -7.73
CA LEU A 45 -0.02 -11.19 -7.98
C LEU A 45 0.75 -12.51 -7.91
N LEU A 46 2.01 -12.53 -8.38
CA LEU A 46 2.89 -13.71 -8.24
C LEU A 46 3.25 -13.97 -6.78
N ALA A 47 3.56 -12.94 -6.00
CA ALA A 47 3.84 -13.05 -4.57
C ALA A 47 2.60 -13.55 -3.80
N LEU A 48 1.41 -13.00 -4.09
CA LEU A 48 0.15 -13.48 -3.52
C LEU A 48 -0.08 -14.95 -3.87
N ARG A 49 0.08 -15.30 -5.14
CA ARG A 49 -0.04 -16.68 -5.64
C ARG A 49 0.91 -17.64 -4.90
N TRP A 50 2.11 -17.18 -4.56
CA TRP A 50 3.09 -17.94 -3.79
C TRP A 50 2.67 -18.07 -2.32
N CYS A 51 2.25 -16.99 -1.66
CA CYS A 51 1.74 -17.00 -0.29
C CYS A 51 0.57 -17.98 -0.11
N LEU A 52 -0.32 -18.09 -1.10
CA LEU A 52 -1.46 -19.01 -1.05
C LEU A 52 -1.08 -20.50 -1.26
N ARG A 53 0.11 -20.81 -1.77
CA ARG A 53 0.53 -22.19 -2.08
C ARG A 53 1.76 -22.67 -1.31
N THR A 54 2.45 -21.77 -0.65
CA THR A 54 3.66 -22.10 0.12
C THR A 54 3.36 -22.98 1.32
N ARG A 55 4.37 -23.71 1.79
CA ARG A 55 4.32 -24.51 3.03
C ARG A 55 5.11 -23.87 4.17
N VAL A 56 5.59 -22.64 3.97
CA VAL A 56 6.34 -21.88 4.97
C VAL A 56 5.42 -21.54 6.14
N GLY A 57 5.71 -22.09 7.32
CA GLY A 57 4.83 -22.06 8.49
C GLY A 57 4.25 -20.68 8.85
N PRO A 58 5.06 -19.61 8.96
CA PRO A 58 4.56 -18.25 9.22
C PRO A 58 3.55 -17.75 8.18
N LEU A 59 3.77 -18.03 6.90
CA LEU A 59 2.89 -17.60 5.81
C LEU A 59 1.59 -18.39 5.78
N VAL A 60 1.66 -19.70 6.04
CA VAL A 60 0.45 -20.53 6.20
C VAL A 60 -0.41 -20.02 7.36
N ARG A 61 0.20 -19.65 8.50
CA ARG A 61 -0.53 -19.05 9.63
C ARG A 61 -1.13 -17.70 9.27
N LEU A 62 -0.42 -16.87 8.49
CA LEU A 62 -0.94 -15.59 8.02
C LEU A 62 -2.17 -15.77 7.13
N VAL A 63 -2.11 -16.68 6.14
CA VAL A 63 -3.25 -16.94 5.25
C VAL A 63 -4.46 -17.40 6.06
N ARG A 64 -4.28 -18.34 7.00
CA ARG A 64 -5.36 -18.77 7.90
C ARG A 64 -5.91 -17.61 8.74
N LEU A 65 -5.04 -16.78 9.28
CA LEU A 65 -5.47 -15.62 10.08
C LEU A 65 -6.29 -14.63 9.23
N ALA A 66 -5.92 -14.42 7.96
CA ALA A 66 -6.69 -13.62 7.03
C ALA A 66 -8.05 -14.27 6.70
N GLU A 67 -8.09 -15.58 6.46
CA GLU A 67 -9.33 -16.33 6.24
C GLU A 67 -10.26 -16.30 7.47
N GLU A 68 -9.71 -16.35 8.68
CA GLU A 68 -10.49 -16.39 9.92
C GLU A 68 -10.94 -15.00 10.40
N ARG A 69 -10.12 -13.96 10.19
CA ARG A 69 -10.37 -12.61 10.74
C ARG A 69 -10.85 -11.61 9.71
N VAL A 70 -10.37 -11.70 8.48
CA VAL A 70 -10.59 -10.68 7.44
C VAL A 70 -11.68 -11.13 6.48
N ALA A 71 -11.66 -12.37 5.99
CA ALA A 71 -12.66 -12.85 5.04
C ALA A 71 -14.12 -12.72 5.54
N PRO A 72 -14.46 -12.99 6.83
CA PRO A 72 -15.83 -12.83 7.32
C PRO A 72 -16.33 -11.39 7.30
N VAL A 73 -15.44 -10.41 7.41
CA VAL A 73 -15.79 -8.98 7.39
C VAL A 73 -16.33 -8.58 6.00
N PHE A 74 -15.87 -9.27 4.96
CA PHE A 74 -16.30 -9.08 3.58
C PHE A 74 -17.32 -10.13 3.12
N ALA A 75 -17.75 -11.04 4.00
CA ALA A 75 -18.71 -12.07 3.66
C ALA A 75 -20.03 -11.42 3.23
N GLY A 76 -20.49 -11.74 2.03
CA GLY A 76 -21.69 -11.15 1.44
C GLY A 76 -21.48 -9.85 0.66
N SER A 77 -20.25 -9.33 0.56
CA SER A 77 -19.93 -8.23 -0.35
C SER A 77 -19.99 -8.69 -1.80
N SER A 78 -20.61 -7.90 -2.66
CA SER A 78 -20.59 -8.07 -4.10
C SER A 78 -19.19 -7.80 -4.68
N GLY A 79 -18.92 -8.33 -5.88
CA GLY A 79 -17.65 -8.04 -6.57
C GLY A 79 -17.41 -6.54 -6.80
N LEU A 80 -18.48 -5.76 -7.01
CA LEU A 80 -18.39 -4.31 -7.16
C LEU A 80 -17.98 -3.63 -5.85
N GLU A 81 -18.55 -4.02 -4.71
CA GLU A 81 -18.18 -3.47 -3.41
C GLU A 81 -16.72 -3.77 -3.07
N LEU A 82 -16.26 -4.99 -3.35
CA LEU A 82 -14.85 -5.38 -3.18
C LEU A 82 -13.93 -4.55 -4.07
N ALA A 83 -14.32 -4.31 -5.33
CA ALA A 83 -13.55 -3.48 -6.26
C ALA A 83 -13.46 -2.02 -5.76
N LEU A 84 -14.57 -1.46 -5.30
CA LEU A 84 -14.61 -0.09 -4.78
C LEU A 84 -13.78 0.07 -3.50
N VAL A 85 -13.87 -0.87 -2.57
CA VAL A 85 -13.07 -0.85 -1.34
C VAL A 85 -11.58 -0.98 -1.67
N SER A 86 -11.22 -1.92 -2.55
CA SER A 86 -9.83 -2.10 -2.99
C SER A 86 -9.26 -0.85 -3.66
N LEU A 87 -10.06 -0.18 -4.49
CA LEU A 87 -9.68 1.06 -5.15
C LEU A 87 -9.46 2.19 -4.13
N LEU A 88 -10.41 2.39 -3.21
CA LEU A 88 -10.31 3.45 -2.21
C LEU A 88 -9.13 3.23 -1.25
N ALA A 89 -8.93 1.99 -0.80
CA ALA A 89 -7.80 1.60 0.02
C ALA A 89 -6.47 1.88 -0.71
N GLY A 90 -6.33 1.38 -1.94
CA GLY A 90 -5.11 1.57 -2.73
C GLY A 90 -4.80 3.04 -2.99
N VAL A 91 -5.79 3.84 -3.41
CA VAL A 91 -5.60 5.28 -3.64
C VAL A 91 -5.24 6.00 -2.34
N GLY A 92 -5.92 5.68 -1.23
CA GLY A 92 -5.63 6.28 0.08
C GLY A 92 -4.23 5.94 0.59
N GLU A 93 -3.80 4.69 0.44
CA GLU A 93 -2.48 4.24 0.86
C GLU A 93 -1.37 4.90 0.04
N GLU A 94 -1.48 4.93 -1.29
CA GLU A 94 -0.47 5.61 -2.12
C GLU A 94 -0.40 7.10 -1.81
N ALA A 95 -1.56 7.77 -1.71
CA ALA A 95 -1.64 9.17 -1.33
C ALA A 95 -0.95 9.46 0.00
N LEU A 96 -1.21 8.66 1.04
CA LEU A 96 -0.64 8.86 2.36
C LEU A 96 0.84 8.50 2.43
N PHE A 97 1.22 7.33 1.95
CA PHE A 97 2.58 6.83 2.15
C PHE A 97 3.57 7.40 1.13
N ARG A 98 3.20 7.50 -0.16
CA ARG A 98 4.13 7.93 -1.22
C ARG A 98 3.98 9.42 -1.48
N GLY A 99 2.74 9.87 -1.65
CA GLY A 99 2.42 11.27 -1.91
C GLY A 99 2.74 12.22 -0.74
N VAL A 100 2.55 11.76 0.50
CA VAL A 100 2.82 12.56 1.70
C VAL A 100 4.07 12.10 2.43
N LEU A 101 4.06 10.93 3.06
CA LEU A 101 5.10 10.55 4.03
C LEU A 101 6.49 10.41 3.38
N GLN A 102 6.60 9.63 2.30
CA GLN A 102 7.86 9.45 1.59
C GLN A 102 8.36 10.77 1.01
N THR A 103 7.49 11.55 0.34
CA THR A 103 7.84 12.87 -0.20
C THR A 103 8.30 13.84 0.88
N ALA A 104 7.59 13.97 2.00
CA ALA A 104 8.01 14.82 3.12
C ALA A 104 9.36 14.37 3.71
N LEU A 105 9.58 13.06 3.84
CA LEU A 105 10.85 12.53 4.34
C LEU A 105 12.02 12.80 3.38
N THR A 106 11.79 12.93 2.07
CA THR A 106 12.88 13.28 1.12
C THR A 106 13.45 14.68 1.31
N GLU A 107 12.76 15.57 2.04
CA GLU A 107 13.30 16.89 2.41
C GLU A 107 14.41 16.81 3.48
N HIS A 108 14.43 15.71 4.25
CA HIS A 108 15.33 15.55 5.40
C HIS A 108 16.26 14.33 5.28
N LEU A 109 15.92 13.37 4.43
CA LEU A 109 16.66 12.12 4.25
C LEU A 109 17.01 11.91 2.77
N PRO A 110 18.13 11.24 2.46
CA PRO A 110 18.36 10.71 1.13
C PRO A 110 17.19 9.80 0.69
N VAL A 111 16.94 9.72 -0.62
CA VAL A 111 15.81 8.96 -1.20
C VAL A 111 15.68 7.54 -0.63
N TRP A 112 16.80 6.83 -0.46
CA TRP A 112 16.83 5.49 0.11
C TRP A 112 16.38 5.44 1.58
N GLY A 113 16.73 6.46 2.37
CA GLY A 113 16.30 6.61 3.76
C GLY A 113 14.80 6.91 3.86
N ALA A 114 14.28 7.78 2.98
CA ALA A 114 12.85 8.08 2.91
C ALA A 114 12.01 6.85 2.53
N ILE A 115 12.45 6.09 1.51
CA ILE A 115 11.81 4.83 1.11
C ILE A 115 11.85 3.82 2.25
N GLY A 116 13.02 3.60 2.86
CA GLY A 116 13.20 2.61 3.92
C GLY A 116 12.35 2.93 5.15
N LEU A 117 12.35 4.18 5.61
CA LEU A 117 11.56 4.59 6.77
C LEU A 117 10.06 4.50 6.49
N THR A 118 9.60 4.98 5.32
CA THR A 118 8.19 4.86 4.91
C THR A 118 7.76 3.40 4.85
N ALA A 119 8.59 2.52 4.28
CA ALA A 119 8.32 1.09 4.20
C ALA A 119 8.18 0.44 5.57
N VAL A 120 9.05 0.76 6.52
CA VAL A 120 8.96 0.26 7.90
C VAL A 120 7.68 0.75 8.57
N VAL A 121 7.35 2.04 8.43
CA VAL A 121 6.09 2.59 8.97
C VAL A 121 4.88 1.88 8.35
N PHE A 122 4.89 1.64 7.04
CA PHE A 122 3.85 0.89 6.35
C PHE A 122 3.69 -0.52 6.95
N GLY A 123 4.78 -1.26 7.17
CA GLY A 123 4.69 -2.58 7.79
C GLY A 123 4.21 -2.57 9.24
N LEU A 124 4.59 -1.54 10.01
CA LEU A 124 4.17 -1.38 11.40
C LEU A 124 2.68 -1.10 11.55
N VAL A 125 2.07 -0.33 10.64
CA VAL A 125 0.62 -0.10 10.67
C VAL A 125 -0.18 -1.32 10.19
N HIS A 126 0.46 -2.21 9.41
CA HIS A 126 -0.09 -3.48 8.96
C HIS A 126 0.25 -4.64 9.91
N TRP A 127 0.26 -4.40 11.22
CA TRP A 127 0.67 -5.41 12.19
C TRP A 127 -0.46 -6.38 12.57
N LEU A 128 -0.71 -7.38 11.70
CA LEU A 128 -1.57 -8.52 12.03
C LEU A 128 -0.77 -9.71 12.60
N SER A 129 0.48 -9.86 12.16
CA SER A 129 1.47 -10.80 12.68
C SER A 129 2.86 -10.30 12.29
N PRO A 130 3.94 -10.76 12.94
CA PRO A 130 5.31 -10.40 12.53
C PRO A 130 5.60 -10.73 11.06
N ALA A 131 5.05 -11.84 10.55
CA ALA A 131 5.20 -12.23 9.15
C ALA A 131 4.47 -11.28 8.20
N TYR A 132 3.27 -10.82 8.58
CA TYR A 132 2.53 -9.84 7.79
C TYR A 132 3.19 -8.48 7.78
N ALA A 133 3.64 -7.99 8.94
CA ALA A 133 4.36 -6.73 9.04
C ALA A 133 5.66 -6.76 8.22
N ALA A 134 6.41 -7.87 8.25
CA ALA A 134 7.60 -8.02 7.41
C ALA A 134 7.26 -8.01 5.91
N LEU A 135 6.22 -8.74 5.48
CA LEU A 135 5.77 -8.72 4.09
C LEU A 135 5.27 -7.34 3.65
N ALA A 136 4.52 -6.66 4.51
CA ALA A 136 4.03 -5.32 4.28
C ALA A 136 5.18 -4.30 4.19
N THR A 137 6.22 -4.43 5.02
CA THR A 137 7.45 -3.61 4.87
C THR A 137 8.11 -3.84 3.51
N LEU A 138 8.26 -5.10 3.08
CA LEU A 138 8.84 -5.41 1.76
C LEU A 138 7.99 -4.84 0.62
N LEU A 139 6.67 -4.95 0.72
CA LEU A 139 5.72 -4.36 -0.22
C LEU A 139 5.80 -2.83 -0.23
N GLY A 140 5.90 -2.21 0.96
CA GLY A 140 6.07 -0.78 1.16
C GLY A 140 7.31 -0.26 0.44
N ALA A 141 8.44 -0.96 0.61
CA ALA A 141 9.70 -0.65 -0.06
C ALA A 141 9.60 -0.83 -1.58
N TYR A 142 8.98 -1.92 -2.04
CA TYR A 142 8.76 -2.17 -3.47
C TYR A 142 7.98 -1.04 -4.13
N LEU A 143 6.84 -0.66 -3.57
CA LEU A 143 6.01 0.43 -4.08
C LEU A 143 6.71 1.80 -3.97
N GLY A 144 7.45 2.04 -2.89
CA GLY A 144 8.27 3.25 -2.75
C GLY A 144 9.37 3.36 -3.80
N LEU A 145 9.97 2.24 -4.21
CA LEU A 145 10.91 2.17 -5.33
C LEU A 145 10.21 2.37 -6.67
N THR A 146 9.02 1.78 -6.87
CA THR A 146 8.21 1.99 -8.07
C THR A 146 7.89 3.47 -8.23
N TYR A 147 7.43 4.15 -7.17
CA TYR A 147 7.16 5.58 -7.17
C TYR A 147 8.41 6.41 -7.48
N ALA A 148 9.55 6.10 -6.86
CA ALA A 148 10.81 6.79 -7.12
C ALA A 148 11.32 6.60 -8.57
N ALA A 149 11.05 5.44 -9.18
CA ALA A 149 11.45 5.12 -10.55
C ALA A 149 10.48 5.66 -11.61
N SER A 150 9.17 5.67 -11.32
CA SER A 150 8.15 6.19 -12.23
C SER A 150 8.06 7.71 -12.19
N GLY A 151 8.33 8.32 -11.04
CA GLY A 151 8.06 9.73 -10.76
C GLY A 151 6.56 10.06 -10.73
N ASN A 152 5.70 9.05 -10.64
CA ASN A 152 4.25 9.17 -10.76
C ASN A 152 3.56 8.31 -9.71
N LEU A 153 2.53 8.88 -9.08
CA LEU A 153 1.72 8.24 -8.04
C LEU A 153 0.79 7.15 -8.61
#